data_AF-A0A9P5TJ85-F1
#
_entry.id   AF-A0A9P5TJ85-F1
#
_cell.length_a   1.000
_cell.length_b   1.000
_cell.length_c   1.000
_cell.angle_alpha   90.00
_cell.angle_beta   90.00
_cell.angle_gamma   90.00
#
_symmetry.space_group_name_H-M   'P 1'
#
loop_
_entity.id
_entity.type
_entity.pdbx_description
1 polymer ?
#
loop_
_entity_poly.entity_id
_entity_poly.type
_entity_poly.pdbx_seq_one_letter_code
_entity_poly.pdbx_strand_id
1 'polypeptide(L)'
;MPFNEERKPVNLGGISSSTSLRQALDQVKLQRLDRATAKRRNQAALKLQSWWRLLTAQQFTRSRCREVFDADPSSLTASRSLIFLPNDADRLYTWSSALIGDEGLLLLQRVASDERSSWLIVIRQTLRQILRFIAESPTSPYTSIHLHSIGLVLDPPQGFAGFRDSERADITSYVLKAGYYRSLCKVITSLTKNVAPLSVLIQLIFFPLRFLRECVDKGAYTKALVDFTAWILPIPQIASRLEPLSERFAVDFSFFVEGLELLDPFLSQIIPRVTLQFGIHSLSNLMLFMHPRYPRLSTASYDAYLHLICVLVTSVPDPALPGSSGDAHHGSWTDFSRKIDNTVIPHDLDVKTRRRLNTVLSTKHIVKLLNAANCPSKLLSLATYLPFLCWLWPSQVRNAVNAVVTGGFARTLYTAKISDIPLGKNAAVNPIKMIGSESFVHWAHLLFFTDLFMLLNEQINDEEFYRTISIPERESSPWIPLEVDEFRSFLKQLCSVVYVLDRLPALEHQRLPLEEGLIGKYSTLD
;
A
#
# COMPACT_ATOMS: atom_id res chain seq x y z
N MET A 1 9.02 -55.61 59.34
CA MET A 1 8.69 -56.55 58.25
C MET A 1 9.98 -57.16 57.72
N PRO A 2 10.04 -58.48 57.53
CA PRO A 2 11.29 -59.18 57.25
C PRO A 2 11.65 -59.09 55.77
N PHE A 3 12.93 -58.83 55.48
CA PHE A 3 13.50 -58.97 54.14
C PHE A 3 13.60 -60.47 53.82
N ASN A 4 12.66 -60.97 53.01
CA ASN A 4 12.75 -62.30 52.43
C ASN A 4 13.81 -62.25 51.32
N GLU A 5 15.07 -62.51 51.67
CA GLU A 5 16.14 -62.79 50.71
C GLU A 5 15.88 -64.16 50.06
N GLU A 6 15.11 -64.17 48.98
CA GLU A 6 15.06 -65.31 48.07
C GLU A 6 16.41 -65.47 47.38
N ARG A 7 17.29 -66.25 48.01
CA ARG A 7 18.55 -66.72 47.42
C ARG A 7 18.22 -67.60 46.22
N LYS A 8 18.37 -67.05 45.01
CA LYS A 8 18.28 -67.82 43.76
C LYS A 8 19.28 -68.97 43.80
N PRO A 9 18.86 -70.23 43.62
CA PRO A 9 19.78 -71.36 43.52
C PRO A 9 20.65 -71.18 42.26
N VAL A 10 21.95 -70.96 42.47
CA VAL A 10 22.95 -70.94 41.40
C VAL A 10 23.23 -72.39 41.04
N ASN A 11 22.59 -72.86 39.96
CA ASN A 11 22.92 -74.15 39.36
C ASN A 11 24.34 -74.06 38.76
N LEU A 12 25.31 -74.68 39.44
CA LEU A 12 26.70 -74.83 39.01
C LEU A 12 26.92 -76.10 38.16
N GLY A 13 25.84 -76.80 37.78
CA GLY A 13 25.90 -77.96 36.88
C GLY A 13 26.01 -77.52 35.42
N GLY A 14 27.22 -77.55 34.87
CA GLY A 14 27.49 -77.36 33.45
C GLY A 14 26.92 -78.48 32.60
N ILE A 15 25.63 -78.41 32.29
CA ILE A 15 25.06 -79.12 31.15
C ILE A 15 25.19 -78.16 29.97
N SER A 16 26.21 -78.40 29.15
CA SER A 16 26.40 -77.77 27.85
C SER A 16 25.27 -78.18 26.90
N SER A 17 24.09 -77.60 27.07
CA SER A 17 23.13 -77.49 25.98
C SER A 17 23.76 -76.55 24.95
N SER A 18 24.14 -77.09 23.79
CA SER A 18 24.58 -76.30 22.66
C SER A 18 23.39 -75.49 22.15
N THR A 19 23.04 -74.39 22.84
CA THR A 19 22.17 -73.35 22.29
C THR A 19 22.77 -73.01 20.94
N SER A 20 22.02 -73.32 19.87
CA SER A 20 22.56 -73.13 18.54
C SER A 20 22.96 -71.65 18.43
N LEU A 21 24.13 -71.37 17.87
CA LEU A 21 24.67 -70.01 17.75
C LEU A 21 23.61 -69.02 17.23
N ARG A 22 22.68 -69.51 16.39
CA ARG A 22 21.51 -68.77 15.89
C ARG A 22 20.51 -68.36 16.99
N GLN A 23 20.15 -69.26 17.91
CA GLN A 23 19.28 -68.93 19.05
C GLN A 23 19.92 -67.88 19.97
N ALA A 24 21.23 -67.98 20.23
CA ALA A 24 21.95 -66.98 21.00
C ALA A 24 21.94 -65.61 20.30
N LEU A 25 22.16 -65.56 18.99
CA LEU A 25 22.10 -64.32 18.20
C LEU A 25 20.69 -63.71 18.19
N ASP A 26 19.65 -64.51 18.05
CA ASP A 26 18.26 -64.02 18.05
C ASP A 26 17.85 -63.50 19.43
N GLN A 27 18.29 -64.15 20.52
CA GLN A 27 18.10 -63.64 21.88
C GLN A 27 18.79 -62.29 22.09
N VAL A 28 20.01 -62.11 21.59
CA VAL A 28 20.73 -60.82 21.65
C VAL A 28 20.00 -59.74 20.85
N LYS A 29 19.46 -60.07 19.67
CA LYS A 29 18.67 -59.13 18.85
C LYS A 29 17.40 -58.69 19.58
N LEU A 30 16.65 -59.63 20.17
CA LEU A 30 15.45 -59.32 20.95
C LEU A 30 15.78 -58.41 22.13
N GLN A 31 16.81 -58.74 22.92
CA GLN A 31 17.24 -57.88 24.04
C GLN A 31 17.65 -56.47 23.59
N ARG A 32 18.29 -56.33 22.42
CA ARG A 32 18.62 -55.00 21.86
C ARG A 32 17.37 -54.23 21.47
N LEU A 33 16.39 -54.89 20.85
CA LEU A 33 15.10 -54.28 20.52
C LEU A 33 14.34 -53.88 21.78
N ASP A 34 14.32 -54.71 22.82
CA ASP A 34 13.69 -54.40 24.11
C ASP A 34 14.35 -53.22 24.80
N ARG A 35 15.69 -53.16 24.84
CA ARG A 35 16.42 -52.01 25.36
C ARG A 35 16.14 -50.75 24.54
N ALA A 36 16.07 -50.87 23.21
CA ALA A 36 15.77 -49.74 22.34
C ALA A 36 14.33 -49.22 22.55
N THR A 37 13.35 -50.12 22.67
CA THR A 37 11.95 -49.75 22.93
C THR A 37 11.78 -49.18 24.33
N ALA A 38 12.40 -49.76 25.36
CA ALA A 38 12.42 -49.23 26.72
C ALA A 38 13.09 -47.85 26.76
N LYS A 39 14.23 -47.66 26.07
CA LYS A 39 14.90 -46.35 25.96
C LYS A 39 13.99 -45.31 25.28
N ARG A 40 13.32 -45.67 24.18
CA ARG A 40 12.35 -44.79 23.50
C ARG A 40 11.19 -44.41 24.41
N ARG A 41 10.61 -45.37 25.13
CA ARG A 41 9.53 -45.13 26.11
C ARG A 41 9.99 -44.19 27.22
N ASN A 42 11.17 -44.43 27.79
CA ASN A 42 11.74 -43.58 28.83
C ASN A 42 12.00 -42.16 28.32
N GLN A 43 12.54 -42.01 27.11
CA GLN A 43 12.75 -40.69 26.50
C GLN A 43 11.43 -39.96 26.23
N ALA A 44 10.39 -40.67 25.76
CA ALA A 44 9.06 -40.09 25.56
C ALA A 44 8.43 -39.66 26.89
N ALA A 45 8.54 -40.50 27.93
CA ALA A 45 8.07 -40.18 29.28
C ALA A 45 8.78 -38.94 29.86
N LEU A 46 10.11 -38.84 29.71
CA LEU A 46 10.88 -37.67 30.14
C LEU A 46 10.46 -36.39 29.40
N LYS A 47 10.22 -36.48 28.09
CA LYS A 47 9.70 -35.34 27.29
C LYS A 47 8.34 -34.88 27.81
N LEU A 48 7.41 -35.83 28.03
CA LEU A 48 6.08 -35.52 28.54
C LEU A 48 6.13 -34.92 29.96
N GLN A 49 6.98 -35.45 30.84
CA GLN A 49 7.19 -34.89 32.18
C GLN A 49 7.78 -33.48 32.13
N SER A 50 8.79 -33.23 31.27
CA SER A 50 9.36 -31.89 31.12
C SER A 50 8.35 -30.89 30.56
N TRP A 51 7.51 -31.32 29.61
CA TRP A 51 6.46 -30.50 29.03
C TRP A 51 5.37 -30.17 30.07
N TRP A 52 4.94 -31.16 30.85
CA TRP A 52 3.98 -30.94 31.93
C TRP A 52 4.51 -29.97 32.99
N ARG A 53 5.76 -30.16 33.45
CA ARG A 53 6.41 -29.23 34.40
C ARG A 53 6.49 -27.81 33.84
N LEU A 54 6.80 -27.65 32.56
CA LEU A 54 6.81 -26.35 31.88
C LEU A 54 5.43 -25.71 31.89
N LEU A 55 4.37 -26.46 31.58
CA LEU A 55 3.00 -25.97 31.60
C LEU A 55 2.56 -25.56 33.01
N THR A 56 2.83 -26.38 34.02
CA THR A 56 2.49 -26.07 35.42
C THR A 56 3.25 -24.84 35.91
N ALA A 57 4.55 -24.74 35.61
CA ALA A 57 5.33 -23.55 35.94
C ALA A 57 4.78 -22.30 35.24
N GLN A 58 4.43 -22.40 33.96
CA GLN A 58 3.82 -21.30 33.22
C GLN A 58 2.47 -20.86 33.81
N GLN A 59 1.62 -21.81 34.20
CA GLN A 59 0.35 -21.50 34.86
C GLN A 59 0.57 -20.82 36.21
N PHE A 60 1.48 -21.34 37.03
CA PHE A 60 1.83 -20.75 38.33
C PHE A 60 2.39 -19.33 38.17
N THR A 61 3.33 -19.12 37.25
CA THR A 61 3.88 -17.79 36.95
C THR A 61 2.79 -16.84 36.48
N ARG A 62 1.86 -17.29 35.62
CA ARG A 62 0.73 -16.45 35.19
C ARG A 62 -0.19 -16.09 36.34
N SER A 63 -0.55 -17.03 37.21
CA SER A 63 -1.34 -16.73 38.41
C SER A 63 -0.64 -15.70 39.30
N ARG A 64 0.68 -15.85 39.50
CA ARG A 64 1.46 -14.88 40.26
C ARG A 64 1.51 -13.50 39.60
N CYS A 65 1.68 -13.44 38.27
CA CYS A 65 1.62 -12.19 37.52
C CYS A 65 0.25 -11.50 37.65
N ARG A 66 -0.84 -12.27 37.68
CA ARG A 66 -2.20 -11.74 37.92
C ARG A 66 -2.31 -11.14 39.31
N GLU A 67 -1.90 -11.87 40.34
CA GLU A 67 -1.90 -11.38 41.73
C GLU A 67 -1.09 -10.08 41.88
N VAL A 68 0.11 -10.02 41.29
CA VAL A 68 0.96 -8.83 41.32
C VAL A 68 0.33 -7.67 40.58
N PHE A 69 -0.35 -7.94 39.46
CA PHE A 69 -1.06 -6.90 38.71
C PHE A 69 -2.27 -6.37 39.49
N ASP A 70 -3.09 -7.26 40.04
CA ASP A 70 -4.33 -6.91 40.73
C ASP A 70 -4.07 -6.12 42.03
N ALA A 71 -2.89 -6.27 42.63
CA ALA A 71 -2.48 -5.55 43.83
C ALA A 71 -2.17 -4.06 43.59
N ASP A 72 -1.53 -3.72 42.47
CA ASP A 72 -1.21 -2.33 42.10
C ASP A 72 -1.08 -2.20 40.56
N PRO A 73 -2.22 -2.07 39.83
CA PRO A 73 -2.25 -2.00 38.37
C PRO A 73 -1.42 -0.86 37.77
N SER A 74 -1.18 0.18 38.56
CA SER A 74 -0.48 1.40 38.18
C SER A 74 1.05 1.28 38.33
N SER A 75 1.56 0.23 39.00
CA SER A 75 3.01 0.03 39.16
C SER A 75 3.72 -0.43 37.87
N LEU A 76 5.03 -0.16 37.80
CA LEU A 76 5.88 -0.72 36.76
C LEU A 76 5.89 -2.26 36.80
N THR A 77 5.89 -2.84 38.01
CA THR A 77 5.90 -4.30 38.21
C THR A 77 4.61 -4.95 37.74
N ALA A 78 3.45 -4.35 37.99
CA ALA A 78 2.19 -4.78 37.42
C ALA A 78 2.20 -4.65 35.90
N SER A 79 2.62 -3.50 35.37
CA SER A 79 2.68 -3.29 33.92
C SER A 79 3.64 -4.28 33.22
N ARG A 80 4.75 -4.69 33.86
CA ARG A 80 5.61 -5.79 33.41
C ARG A 80 4.90 -7.14 33.47
N SER A 81 4.12 -7.39 34.52
CA SER A 81 3.33 -8.62 34.68
C SER A 81 2.29 -8.78 33.57
N LEU A 82 1.69 -7.67 33.12
CA LEU A 82 0.76 -7.63 32.01
C LEU A 82 1.37 -8.17 30.70
N ILE A 83 2.66 -7.93 30.46
CA ILE A 83 3.37 -8.44 29.26
C ILE A 83 3.33 -9.98 29.23
N PHE A 84 3.38 -10.64 30.38
CA PHE A 84 3.37 -12.10 30.52
C PHE A 84 1.95 -12.71 30.52
N LEU A 85 0.92 -11.86 30.46
CA LEU A 85 -0.50 -12.24 30.43
C LEU A 85 -1.11 -11.95 29.06
N PRO A 86 -0.64 -12.59 27.97
CA PRO A 86 -1.22 -12.38 26.67
C PRO A 86 -2.69 -12.81 26.69
N ASN A 87 -3.57 -11.98 26.12
CA ASN A 87 -5.01 -12.20 25.99
C ASN A 87 -5.82 -12.08 27.29
N ASP A 88 -5.26 -11.52 28.36
CA ASP A 88 -6.02 -11.20 29.59
C ASP A 88 -6.74 -9.85 29.41
N ALA A 89 -7.89 -9.90 28.74
CA ALA A 89 -8.65 -8.73 28.31
C ALA A 89 -9.05 -7.81 29.48
N ASP A 90 -9.44 -8.40 30.61
CA ASP A 90 -9.90 -7.66 31.79
C ASP A 90 -8.76 -6.84 32.40
N ARG A 91 -7.55 -7.40 32.49
CA ARG A 91 -6.38 -6.68 33.03
C ARG A 91 -5.83 -5.66 32.05
N LEU A 92 -5.85 -5.96 30.75
CA LEU A 92 -5.57 -4.95 29.72
C LEU A 92 -6.55 -3.78 29.84
N TYR A 93 -7.83 -4.07 30.07
CA TYR A 93 -8.86 -3.06 30.28
C TYR A 93 -8.60 -2.23 31.55
N THR A 94 -8.28 -2.88 32.67
CA THR A 94 -7.93 -2.18 33.93
C THR A 94 -6.75 -1.25 33.73
N TRP A 95 -5.71 -1.70 33.03
CA TRP A 95 -4.55 -0.88 32.71
C TRP A 95 -4.92 0.31 31.81
N SER A 96 -5.66 0.08 30.72
CA SER A 96 -6.11 1.16 29.82
C SER A 96 -7.04 2.15 30.53
N SER A 97 -7.88 1.68 31.46
CA SER A 97 -8.79 2.52 32.24
C SER A 97 -8.03 3.37 33.26
N ALA A 98 -7.06 2.78 33.96
CA ALA A 98 -6.16 3.52 34.85
C ALA A 98 -5.38 4.60 34.09
N LEU A 99 -5.00 4.32 32.85
CA LEU A 99 -4.32 5.28 31.99
C LEU A 99 -5.20 6.44 31.53
N ILE A 100 -6.52 6.24 31.39
CA ILE A 100 -7.45 7.31 30.98
C ILE A 100 -7.98 8.10 32.19
N GLY A 101 -8.04 7.48 33.37
CA GLY A 101 -8.49 8.11 34.59
C GLY A 101 -7.51 9.15 35.14
N ASP A 102 -7.82 9.69 36.32
CA ASP A 102 -7.05 10.77 36.97
C ASP A 102 -5.58 10.37 37.24
N GLU A 103 -5.30 9.09 37.43
CA GLU A 103 -3.95 8.55 37.62
C GLU A 103 -3.14 8.43 36.31
N GLY A 104 -3.79 8.56 35.15
CA GLY A 104 -3.17 8.34 33.85
C GLY A 104 -2.00 9.27 33.57
N LEU A 105 -2.14 10.54 33.92
CA LEU A 105 -1.05 11.51 33.80
C LEU A 105 0.10 11.18 34.75
N LEU A 106 -0.18 10.65 35.94
CA LEU A 106 0.86 10.21 36.87
C LEU A 106 1.62 9.00 36.32
N LEU A 107 0.92 8.05 35.70
CA LEU A 107 1.53 6.90 35.02
C LEU A 107 2.49 7.34 33.91
N LEU A 108 2.04 8.28 33.08
CA LEU A 108 2.90 8.82 32.02
C LEU A 108 4.05 9.67 32.59
N GLN A 109 3.87 10.33 33.74
CA GLN A 109 4.93 11.12 34.39
C GLN A 109 6.04 10.21 34.92
N ARG A 110 5.70 8.98 35.32
CA ARG A 110 6.70 7.98 35.71
C ARG A 110 7.65 7.61 34.57
N VAL A 111 7.31 7.88 33.30
CA VAL A 111 8.26 7.74 32.19
C VAL A 111 9.44 8.70 32.32
N ALA A 112 9.26 9.85 32.99
CA ALA A 112 10.34 10.78 33.28
C ALA A 112 11.20 10.39 34.50
N SER A 113 10.88 9.30 35.19
CA SER A 113 11.64 8.80 36.35
C SER A 113 12.95 8.10 35.96
N ASP A 114 13.74 7.69 36.94
CA ASP A 114 14.98 6.91 36.75
C ASP A 114 14.73 5.58 36.02
N GLU A 115 13.51 5.04 36.09
CA GLU A 115 13.12 3.79 35.43
C GLU A 115 12.59 3.97 33.98
N ARG A 116 12.83 5.13 33.38
CA ARG A 116 12.39 5.54 32.04
C ARG A 116 12.50 4.45 30.97
N SER A 117 13.66 3.83 30.83
CA SER A 117 13.91 2.80 29.81
C SER A 117 13.00 1.59 29.98
N SER A 118 12.73 1.19 31.23
CA SER A 118 11.82 0.09 31.55
C SER A 118 10.38 0.45 31.21
N TRP A 119 9.94 1.66 31.56
CA TRP A 119 8.60 2.14 31.21
C TRP A 119 8.39 2.19 29.70
N LEU A 120 9.36 2.68 28.92
CA LEU A 120 9.26 2.71 27.46
C LEU A 120 9.08 1.32 26.84
N ILE A 121 9.84 0.32 27.32
CA ILE A 121 9.71 -1.06 26.85
C ILE A 121 8.31 -1.60 27.18
N VAL A 122 7.85 -1.37 28.41
CA VAL A 122 6.55 -1.85 28.87
C VAL A 122 5.42 -1.21 28.07
N ILE A 123 5.43 0.11 27.91
CA ILE A 123 4.44 0.85 27.12
C ILE A 123 4.39 0.32 25.68
N ARG A 124 5.55 0.12 25.03
CA ARG A 124 5.61 -0.45 23.67
C ARG A 124 4.97 -1.82 23.57
N GLN A 125 5.30 -2.72 24.51
CA GLN A 125 4.74 -4.07 24.50
C GLN A 125 3.23 -4.05 24.81
N THR A 126 2.79 -3.25 25.78
CA THR A 126 1.38 -3.13 26.14
C THR A 126 0.58 -2.53 24.99
N LEU A 127 1.03 -1.45 24.35
CA LEU A 127 0.37 -0.89 23.16
C LEU A 127 0.26 -1.92 22.03
N ARG A 128 1.29 -2.74 21.80
CA ARG A 128 1.24 -3.83 20.83
C ARG A 128 0.18 -4.88 21.21
N GLN A 129 0.06 -5.24 22.49
CA GLN A 129 -0.98 -6.15 22.96
C GLN A 129 -2.38 -5.56 22.80
N ILE A 130 -2.56 -4.29 23.12
CA ILE A 130 -3.83 -3.57 22.93
C ILE A 130 -4.20 -3.53 21.43
N LEU A 131 -3.27 -3.16 20.55
CA LEU A 131 -3.47 -3.13 19.10
C LEU A 131 -3.83 -4.51 18.53
N ARG A 132 -3.27 -5.58 19.10
CA ARG A 132 -3.63 -6.96 18.74
C ARG A 132 -5.03 -7.30 19.22
N PHE A 133 -5.34 -7.00 20.48
CA PHE A 133 -6.64 -7.27 21.09
C PHE A 133 -7.78 -6.57 20.33
N ILE A 134 -7.67 -5.27 20.05
CA ILE A 134 -8.70 -4.54 19.30
C ILE A 134 -8.85 -5.06 17.87
N ALA A 135 -7.78 -5.58 17.26
CA ALA A 135 -7.84 -6.13 15.91
C ALA A 135 -8.43 -7.54 15.86
N GLU A 136 -8.32 -8.31 16.94
CA GLU A 136 -8.93 -9.64 17.09
C GLU A 136 -10.39 -9.55 17.56
N SER A 137 -10.71 -8.57 18.40
CA SER A 137 -12.03 -8.39 19.03
C SER A 137 -12.54 -6.94 18.93
N PRO A 138 -12.74 -6.40 17.71
CA PRO A 138 -13.09 -4.98 17.51
C PRO A 138 -14.45 -4.58 18.07
N THR A 139 -15.38 -5.54 18.22
CA THR A 139 -16.72 -5.32 18.82
C THR A 139 -16.72 -5.47 20.34
N SER A 140 -15.58 -5.74 20.96
CA SER A 140 -15.47 -5.82 22.43
C SER A 140 -15.87 -4.48 23.07
N PRO A 141 -16.56 -4.50 24.23
CA PRO A 141 -16.84 -3.27 24.98
C PRO A 141 -15.58 -2.50 25.39
N TYR A 142 -14.43 -3.18 25.47
CA TYR A 142 -13.15 -2.56 25.86
C TYR A 142 -12.48 -1.78 24.74
N THR A 143 -12.88 -1.98 23.48
CA THR A 143 -12.23 -1.37 22.31
C THR A 143 -12.17 0.15 22.39
N SER A 144 -13.23 0.79 22.87
CA SER A 144 -13.26 2.25 23.00
C SER A 144 -12.16 2.74 23.96
N ILE A 145 -12.11 2.17 25.16
CA ILE A 145 -11.13 2.52 26.20
C ILE A 145 -9.70 2.20 25.73
N HIS A 146 -9.50 1.09 25.05
CA HIS A 146 -8.22 0.76 24.43
C HIS A 146 -7.77 1.79 23.38
N LEU A 147 -8.65 2.20 22.47
CA LEU A 147 -8.34 3.23 21.47
C LEU A 147 -7.98 4.56 22.13
N HIS A 148 -8.75 5.01 23.13
CA HIS A 148 -8.44 6.24 23.87
C HIS A 148 -7.10 6.15 24.59
N SER A 149 -6.77 4.98 25.17
CA SER A 149 -5.49 4.78 25.85
C SER A 149 -4.29 4.83 24.88
N ILE A 150 -4.42 4.26 23.68
CA ILE A 150 -3.41 4.40 22.62
C ILE A 150 -3.29 5.88 22.23
N GLY A 151 -4.42 6.57 22.06
CA GLY A 151 -4.46 7.99 21.73
C GLY A 151 -3.72 8.84 22.75
N LEU A 152 -3.95 8.60 24.05
CA LEU A 152 -3.30 9.34 25.13
C LEU A 152 -1.79 9.11 25.20
N VAL A 153 -1.31 7.88 24.94
CA VAL A 153 0.13 7.59 24.93
C VAL A 153 0.84 8.23 23.73
N LEU A 154 0.21 8.16 22.57
CA LEU A 154 0.80 8.66 21.33
C LEU A 154 0.71 10.20 21.26
N ASP A 155 -0.45 10.77 21.57
CA ASP A 155 -0.76 12.20 21.52
C ASP A 155 -1.17 12.73 22.91
N PRO A 156 -0.24 12.76 23.90
CA PRO A 156 -0.56 13.27 25.23
C PRO A 156 -0.96 14.76 25.14
N PRO A 157 -1.84 15.24 26.05
CA PRO A 157 -2.30 16.62 26.04
C PRO A 157 -1.13 17.61 26.15
N GLN A 158 -1.29 18.79 25.52
CA GLN A 158 -0.27 19.84 25.53
C GLN A 158 0.10 20.24 26.96
N GLY A 159 1.39 20.48 27.20
CA GLY A 159 1.93 20.78 28.54
C GLY A 159 2.34 19.55 29.34
N PHE A 160 2.13 18.35 28.82
CA PHE A 160 2.61 17.12 29.47
C PHE A 160 4.12 16.95 29.33
N ALA A 161 4.87 17.16 30.42
CA ALA A 161 6.34 17.09 30.44
C ALA A 161 6.94 15.67 30.43
N GLY A 162 6.12 14.62 30.44
CA GLY A 162 6.61 13.25 30.68
C GLY A 162 7.28 12.57 29.49
N PHE A 163 6.94 12.92 28.24
CA PHE A 163 7.57 12.33 27.05
C PHE A 163 8.35 13.36 26.24
N ARG A 164 9.59 13.02 25.91
CA ARG A 164 10.35 13.74 24.87
C ARG A 164 9.85 13.30 23.49
N ASP A 165 9.96 14.17 22.51
CA ASP A 165 9.56 13.87 21.11
C ASP A 165 10.29 12.66 20.55
N SER A 166 11.56 12.47 20.91
CA SER A 166 12.34 11.29 20.52
C SER A 166 11.74 9.98 21.04
N GLU A 167 11.13 9.99 22.22
CA GLU A 167 10.49 8.80 22.80
C GLU A 167 9.15 8.52 22.16
N ARG A 168 8.37 9.58 21.92
CA ARG A 168 7.11 9.47 21.18
C ARG A 168 7.36 8.94 19.77
N ALA A 169 8.42 9.41 19.12
CA ALA A 169 8.86 8.91 17.82
C ALA A 169 9.27 7.43 17.90
N ASP A 170 10.05 7.03 18.90
CA ASP A 170 10.47 5.63 19.08
C ASP A 170 9.27 4.70 19.39
N ILE A 171 8.32 5.14 20.24
CA ILE A 171 7.08 4.39 20.50
C ILE A 171 6.24 4.27 19.21
N THR A 172 6.06 5.37 18.48
CA THR A 172 5.30 5.40 17.22
C THR A 172 5.94 4.49 16.17
N SER A 173 7.25 4.59 15.98
CA SER A 173 8.03 3.72 15.09
C SER A 173 7.94 2.25 15.49
N TYR A 174 7.93 1.95 16.79
CA TYR A 174 7.75 0.59 17.29
C TYR A 174 6.38 0.03 16.94
N VAL A 175 5.29 0.77 17.19
CA VAL A 175 3.93 0.28 16.89
C VAL A 175 3.69 0.18 15.38
N LEU A 176 4.25 1.09 14.56
CA LEU A 176 4.22 0.98 13.10
C LEU A 176 4.90 -0.31 12.64
N LYS A 177 6.09 -0.63 13.15
CA LYS A 177 6.77 -1.91 12.87
C LYS A 177 5.95 -3.12 13.32
N ALA A 178 5.15 -2.99 14.38
CA ALA A 178 4.27 -4.03 14.88
C ALA A 178 2.93 -4.18 14.12
N GLY A 179 2.70 -3.41 13.04
CA GLY A 179 1.51 -3.52 12.20
C GLY A 179 0.35 -2.62 12.61
N TYR A 180 0.64 -1.44 13.16
CA TYR A 180 -0.34 -0.42 13.57
C TYR A 180 -1.52 -0.23 12.60
N TYR A 181 -1.24 0.14 11.34
CA TYR A 181 -2.30 0.39 10.35
C TYR A 181 -3.08 -0.86 9.96
N ARG A 182 -2.44 -2.03 9.96
CA ARG A 182 -3.13 -3.31 9.73
C ARG A 182 -4.13 -3.62 10.85
N SER A 183 -3.76 -3.34 12.10
CA SER A 183 -4.68 -3.46 13.24
C SER A 183 -5.85 -2.48 13.13
N LEU A 184 -5.58 -1.20 12.83
CA LEU A 184 -6.64 -0.20 12.66
C LEU A 184 -7.57 -0.54 11.48
N CYS A 185 -7.04 -1.03 10.36
CA CYS A 185 -7.85 -1.49 9.23
C CYS A 185 -8.87 -2.55 9.64
N LYS A 186 -8.46 -3.56 10.42
CA LYS A 186 -9.35 -4.60 10.94
C LYS A 186 -10.43 -4.02 11.86
N VAL A 187 -10.08 -3.05 12.68
CA VAL A 187 -11.05 -2.36 13.54
C VAL A 187 -12.07 -1.61 12.69
N ILE A 188 -11.64 -0.74 11.77
CA ILE A 188 -12.53 0.08 10.92
C ILE A 188 -13.47 -0.77 10.06
N THR A 189 -12.96 -1.88 9.50
CA THR A 189 -13.74 -2.75 8.63
C THR A 189 -14.80 -3.53 9.41
N SER A 190 -14.53 -3.84 10.69
CA SER A 190 -15.42 -4.61 11.56
C SER A 190 -16.43 -3.75 12.33
N LEU A 191 -16.14 -2.46 12.55
CA LEU A 191 -17.07 -1.54 13.21
C LEU A 191 -18.28 -1.23 12.31
N THR A 192 -19.46 -1.18 12.91
CA THR A 192 -20.70 -0.71 12.28
C THR A 192 -20.79 0.81 12.36
N LYS A 193 -21.74 1.43 11.63
CA LYS A 193 -21.79 2.89 11.41
C LYS A 193 -22.03 3.77 12.65
N ASN A 194 -22.31 3.20 13.83
CA ASN A 194 -22.81 3.95 15.00
C ASN A 194 -21.95 3.78 16.26
N VAL A 195 -20.67 3.40 16.16
CA VAL A 195 -19.85 3.14 17.36
C VAL A 195 -19.16 4.42 17.84
N ALA A 196 -19.19 4.65 19.16
CA ALA A 196 -18.68 5.87 19.82
C ALA A 196 -17.20 6.27 19.56
N PRO A 197 -16.22 5.38 19.28
CA PRO A 197 -14.81 5.78 19.22
C PRO A 197 -14.35 6.29 17.84
N LEU A 198 -15.25 6.65 16.91
CA LEU A 198 -14.87 7.09 15.56
C LEU A 198 -13.93 8.31 15.57
N SER A 199 -14.14 9.26 16.49
CA SER A 199 -13.29 10.47 16.59
C SER A 199 -11.85 10.15 16.94
N VAL A 200 -11.65 9.28 17.95
CA VAL A 200 -10.32 8.82 18.36
C VAL A 200 -9.67 8.00 17.26
N LEU A 201 -10.46 7.21 16.55
CA LEU A 201 -9.93 6.39 15.49
C LEU A 201 -9.39 7.23 14.31
N ILE A 202 -10.05 8.33 13.95
CA ILE A 202 -9.52 9.27 12.94
C ILE A 202 -8.24 9.94 13.43
N GLN A 203 -8.19 10.36 14.70
CA GLN A 203 -6.96 10.89 15.30
C GLN A 203 -5.81 9.89 15.22
N LEU A 204 -6.07 8.62 15.57
CA LEU A 204 -5.08 7.55 15.51
C LEU A 204 -4.61 7.25 14.06
N ILE A 205 -5.51 7.26 13.08
CA ILE A 205 -5.13 7.06 11.67
C ILE A 205 -4.08 8.10 11.23
N PHE A 206 -4.31 9.37 11.52
CA PHE A 206 -3.44 10.45 11.05
C PHE A 206 -2.32 10.83 12.01
N PHE A 207 -2.36 10.36 13.25
CA PHE A 207 -1.34 10.70 14.25
C PHE A 207 0.09 10.38 13.77
N PRO A 208 0.42 9.17 13.28
CA PRO A 208 1.77 8.88 12.82
C PRO A 208 2.20 9.78 11.65
N LEU A 209 1.27 10.11 10.74
CA LEU A 209 1.55 10.98 9.60
C LEU A 209 1.79 12.43 10.03
N ARG A 210 0.97 12.96 10.96
CA ARG A 210 1.11 14.31 11.48
C ARG A 210 2.39 14.46 12.30
N PHE A 211 2.62 13.55 13.25
CA PHE A 211 3.70 13.65 14.22
C PHE A 211 5.08 13.32 13.62
N LEU A 212 5.20 12.24 12.83
CA LEU A 212 6.51 11.84 12.29
C LEU A 212 7.01 12.77 11.18
N ARG A 213 6.12 13.54 10.55
CA ARG A 213 6.51 14.56 9.55
C ARG A 213 7.43 15.61 10.14
N GLU A 214 7.19 16.02 11.37
CA GLU A 214 7.96 17.04 12.08
C GLU A 214 9.22 16.44 12.76
N CYS A 215 9.31 15.11 12.84
CA CYS A 215 10.40 14.39 13.48
C CYS A 215 11.60 14.17 12.54
N VAL A 216 12.77 13.90 13.15
CA VAL A 216 14.03 13.63 12.42
C VAL A 216 14.00 12.29 11.65
N ASP A 217 13.20 11.32 12.11
CA ASP A 217 13.11 9.98 11.50
C ASP A 217 12.20 9.95 10.27
N LYS A 218 12.73 10.44 9.14
CA LYS A 218 12.06 10.37 7.82
C LYS A 218 11.72 8.94 7.40
N GLY A 219 12.49 7.94 7.86
CA GLY A 219 12.26 6.53 7.55
C GLY A 219 10.95 6.02 8.16
N ALA A 220 10.67 6.39 9.41
CA ALA A 220 9.40 6.06 10.06
C ALA A 220 8.20 6.75 9.40
N TYR A 221 8.33 8.02 9.01
CA TYR A 221 7.28 8.74 8.27
C TYR A 221 6.98 8.09 6.92
N THR A 222 8.02 7.75 6.16
CA THR A 222 7.88 7.05 4.86
C THR A 222 7.20 5.69 5.03
N LYS A 223 7.60 4.92 6.06
CA LYS A 223 6.93 3.67 6.41
C LYS A 223 5.45 3.88 6.74
N ALA A 224 5.12 4.93 7.51
CA ALA A 224 3.74 5.26 7.84
C ALA A 224 2.91 5.58 6.58
N LEU A 225 3.47 6.30 5.60
CA LEU A 225 2.81 6.57 4.31
C LEU A 225 2.57 5.28 3.51
N VAL A 226 3.58 4.41 3.41
CA VAL A 226 3.45 3.11 2.72
C VAL A 226 2.38 2.24 3.39
N ASP A 227 2.42 2.11 4.72
CA ASP A 227 1.46 1.31 5.46
C ASP A 227 0.05 1.93 5.45
N PHE A 228 -0.09 3.26 5.43
CA PHE A 228 -1.37 3.95 5.26
C PHE A 228 -2.00 3.65 3.89
N THR A 229 -1.21 3.77 2.81
CA THR A 229 -1.63 3.41 1.45
C THR A 229 -1.99 1.92 1.36
N ALA A 230 -1.24 1.05 2.06
CA ALA A 230 -1.45 -0.39 2.04
C ALA A 230 -2.63 -0.89 2.89
N TRP A 231 -3.04 -0.19 3.94
CA TRP A 231 -4.03 -0.73 4.87
C TRP A 231 -5.24 0.17 5.12
N ILE A 232 -5.12 1.49 4.99
CA ILE A 232 -6.22 2.43 5.27
C ILE A 232 -6.92 2.89 4.00
N LEU A 233 -6.16 3.37 3.02
CA LEU A 233 -6.69 3.82 1.74
C LEU A 233 -7.56 2.78 1.00
N PRO A 234 -7.30 1.45 1.08
CA PRO A 234 -8.11 0.44 0.41
C PRO A 234 -9.40 0.08 1.14
N ILE A 235 -9.70 0.68 2.30
CA ILE A 235 -10.90 0.34 3.07
C ILE A 235 -12.15 0.71 2.25
N PRO A 236 -13.05 -0.25 1.97
CA PRO A 236 -14.25 0.01 1.19
C PRO A 236 -15.11 1.09 1.84
N GLN A 237 -15.48 2.10 1.06
CA GLN A 237 -16.35 3.20 1.49
C GLN A 237 -15.89 3.90 2.78
N ILE A 238 -14.58 4.10 2.97
CA ILE A 238 -14.02 4.67 4.22
C ILE A 238 -14.73 5.94 4.68
N ALA A 239 -15.08 6.85 3.76
CA ALA A 239 -15.82 8.07 4.09
C ALA A 239 -17.19 7.77 4.74
N SER A 240 -17.96 6.83 4.19
CA SER A 240 -19.27 6.47 4.76
C SER A 240 -19.19 5.56 5.99
N ARG A 241 -18.04 4.95 6.25
CA ARG A 241 -17.76 4.26 7.52
C ARG A 241 -17.38 5.22 8.64
N LEU A 242 -16.88 6.40 8.29
CA LEU A 242 -16.42 7.42 9.21
C LEU A 242 -17.42 8.58 9.37
N GLU A 243 -18.59 8.52 8.73
CA GLU A 243 -19.67 9.49 8.96
C GLU A 243 -20.06 9.51 10.46
N PRO A 244 -20.28 10.69 11.08
CA PRO A 244 -20.33 12.04 10.48
C PRO A 244 -18.96 12.75 10.32
N LEU A 245 -17.86 12.11 10.71
CA LEU A 245 -16.52 12.72 10.75
C LEU A 245 -15.76 12.65 9.42
N SER A 246 -16.46 12.42 8.30
CA SER A 246 -15.86 12.37 6.97
C SER A 246 -15.18 13.68 6.57
N GLU A 247 -15.69 14.81 7.04
CA GLU A 247 -15.09 16.13 6.82
C GLU A 247 -13.75 16.26 7.54
N ARG A 248 -13.68 15.82 8.80
CA ARG A 248 -12.44 15.80 9.57
C ARG A 248 -11.41 14.87 8.93
N PHE A 249 -11.83 13.66 8.53
CA PHE A 249 -10.95 12.75 7.80
C PHE A 249 -10.42 13.40 6.52
N ALA A 250 -11.29 14.10 5.78
CA ALA A 250 -10.86 14.83 4.60
C ALA A 250 -9.80 15.87 4.99
N VAL A 251 -10.04 16.75 5.97
CA VAL A 251 -9.06 17.75 6.43
C VAL A 251 -7.71 17.11 6.76
N ASP A 252 -7.70 16.10 7.64
CA ASP A 252 -6.47 15.43 8.09
C ASP A 252 -5.77 14.63 6.97
N PHE A 253 -6.48 14.31 5.87
CA PHE A 253 -5.88 13.71 4.69
C PHE A 253 -4.76 14.56 4.08
N SER A 254 -4.68 15.87 4.38
CA SER A 254 -3.56 16.70 3.95
C SER A 254 -2.20 16.17 4.41
N PHE A 255 -2.11 15.56 5.59
CA PHE A 255 -0.84 15.00 6.10
C PHE A 255 -0.31 13.85 5.23
N PHE A 256 -1.21 13.10 4.58
CA PHE A 256 -0.84 12.10 3.59
C PHE A 256 -0.38 12.76 2.29
N VAL A 257 -1.13 13.76 1.82
CA VAL A 257 -0.87 14.47 0.56
C VAL A 257 0.48 15.20 0.55
N GLU A 258 0.84 15.81 1.66
CA GLU A 258 2.09 16.55 1.79
C GLU A 258 3.32 15.63 1.76
N GLY A 259 3.18 14.37 2.14
CA GLY A 259 4.25 13.36 2.09
C GLY A 259 4.28 12.51 0.83
N LEU A 260 3.37 12.75 -0.12
CA LEU A 260 3.14 11.85 -1.25
C LEU A 260 4.38 11.64 -2.13
N GLU A 261 5.23 12.66 -2.27
CA GLU A 261 6.51 12.57 -2.99
C GLU A 261 7.45 11.48 -2.44
N LEU A 262 7.36 11.16 -1.14
CA LEU A 262 8.19 10.13 -0.51
C LEU A 262 7.72 8.71 -0.84
N LEU A 263 6.51 8.56 -1.38
CA LEU A 263 5.92 7.27 -1.71
C LEU A 263 6.50 6.69 -3.01
N ASP A 264 6.94 7.55 -3.93
CA ASP A 264 7.33 7.20 -5.29
C ASP A 264 8.34 6.03 -5.37
N PRO A 265 9.45 6.03 -4.60
CA PRO A 265 10.43 4.94 -4.62
C PRO A 265 9.89 3.59 -4.10
N PHE A 266 8.76 3.62 -3.39
CA PHE A 266 8.16 2.45 -2.73
C PHE A 266 6.90 1.96 -3.42
N LEU A 267 6.45 2.59 -4.51
CA LEU A 267 5.27 2.16 -5.25
C LEU A 267 5.41 0.71 -5.75
N SER A 268 6.61 0.31 -6.17
CA SER A 268 6.91 -1.07 -6.57
C SER A 268 6.73 -2.10 -5.45
N GLN A 269 6.85 -1.71 -4.18
CA GLN A 269 6.61 -2.59 -3.03
C GLN A 269 5.11 -2.67 -2.68
N ILE A 270 4.34 -1.68 -3.10
CA ILE A 270 2.89 -1.63 -2.92
C ILE A 270 2.23 -2.56 -3.95
N ILE A 271 2.70 -2.55 -5.20
CA ILE A 271 2.13 -3.34 -6.32
C ILE A 271 1.82 -4.80 -5.95
N PRO A 272 2.75 -5.62 -5.41
CA PRO A 272 2.48 -7.04 -5.12
C PRO A 272 1.40 -7.26 -4.06
N ARG A 273 1.06 -6.23 -3.28
CA ARG A 273 0.03 -6.27 -2.23
C ARG A 273 -1.33 -5.80 -2.73
N VAL A 274 -1.39 -5.18 -3.90
CA VAL A 274 -2.63 -4.67 -4.47
C VAL A 274 -3.41 -5.83 -5.08
N THR A 275 -4.37 -6.35 -4.34
CA THR A 275 -5.44 -7.16 -4.94
C THR A 275 -6.32 -6.26 -5.80
N LEU A 276 -7.06 -6.83 -6.75
CA LEU A 276 -8.03 -6.09 -7.55
C LEU A 276 -8.97 -5.21 -6.69
N GLN A 277 -9.52 -5.77 -5.61
CA GLN A 277 -10.40 -5.04 -4.69
C GLN A 277 -9.67 -3.89 -4.00
N PHE A 278 -8.41 -4.09 -3.61
CA PHE A 278 -7.60 -3.02 -3.05
C PHE A 278 -7.45 -1.88 -4.05
N GLY A 279 -7.09 -2.18 -5.30
CA GLY A 279 -6.87 -1.18 -6.34
C GLY A 279 -8.10 -0.30 -6.56
N ILE A 280 -9.26 -0.96 -6.71
CA ILE A 280 -10.57 -0.31 -6.88
C ILE A 280 -10.89 0.64 -5.72
N HIS A 281 -10.81 0.15 -4.47
CA HIS A 281 -11.20 0.95 -3.31
C HIS A 281 -10.20 2.08 -3.03
N SER A 282 -8.91 1.82 -3.20
CA SER A 282 -7.87 2.84 -3.07
C SER A 282 -8.06 3.96 -4.09
N LEU A 283 -8.30 3.62 -5.35
CA LEU A 283 -8.54 4.61 -6.40
C LEU A 283 -9.80 5.43 -6.13
N SER A 284 -10.91 4.76 -5.76
CA SER A 284 -12.17 5.42 -5.38
C SER A 284 -11.99 6.40 -4.21
N ASN A 285 -11.25 6.00 -3.17
CA ASN A 285 -10.99 6.85 -2.02
C ASN A 285 -10.03 7.99 -2.35
N LEU A 286 -8.99 7.77 -3.16
CA LEU A 286 -8.12 8.84 -3.67
C LEU A 286 -8.92 9.88 -4.45
N MET A 287 -9.80 9.47 -5.37
CA MET A 287 -10.64 10.41 -6.12
C MET A 287 -11.50 11.29 -5.20
N LEU A 288 -12.03 10.70 -4.13
CA LEU A 288 -12.84 11.44 -3.16
C LEU A 288 -12.01 12.49 -2.40
N PHE A 289 -10.84 12.12 -1.91
CA PHE A 289 -10.07 12.97 -1.00
C PHE A 289 -9.05 13.87 -1.71
N MET A 290 -8.60 13.56 -2.93
CA MET A 290 -7.57 14.36 -3.61
C MET A 290 -8.12 15.52 -4.40
N HIS A 291 -9.33 15.37 -4.96
CA HIS A 291 -9.94 16.35 -5.85
C HIS A 291 -9.94 17.81 -5.34
N PRO A 292 -10.31 18.13 -4.09
CA PRO A 292 -10.26 19.51 -3.58
C PRO A 292 -8.83 20.02 -3.31
N ARG A 293 -7.80 19.16 -3.44
CA ARG A 293 -6.42 19.44 -3.03
C ARG A 293 -5.45 19.62 -4.20
N TYR A 294 -5.84 19.35 -5.45
CA TYR A 294 -4.93 19.49 -6.59
C TYR A 294 -4.20 20.83 -6.67
N PRO A 295 -4.83 21.99 -6.44
CA PRO A 295 -4.14 23.27 -6.50
C PRO A 295 -3.02 23.45 -5.47
N ARG A 296 -3.05 22.66 -4.37
CA ARG A 296 -2.07 22.74 -3.28
C ARG A 296 -0.91 21.74 -3.42
N LEU A 297 -0.95 20.87 -4.42
CA LEU A 297 0.11 19.88 -4.62
C LEU A 297 1.40 20.57 -5.05
N SER A 298 2.52 20.22 -4.40
CA SER A 298 3.85 20.47 -4.96
C SER A 298 4.01 19.74 -6.30
N THR A 299 4.99 20.12 -7.11
CA THR A 299 5.28 19.39 -8.35
C THR A 299 5.60 17.92 -8.08
N ALA A 300 6.48 17.63 -7.12
CA ALA A 300 6.85 16.27 -6.78
C ALA A 300 5.69 15.44 -6.22
N SER A 301 4.83 16.01 -5.36
CA SER A 301 3.63 15.31 -4.89
C SER A 301 2.59 15.13 -5.99
N TYR A 302 2.50 16.04 -6.96
CA TYR A 302 1.65 15.89 -8.14
C TYR A 302 2.12 14.74 -9.02
N ASP A 303 3.43 14.64 -9.25
CA ASP A 303 4.02 13.56 -10.05
C ASP A 303 3.84 12.20 -9.37
N ALA A 304 4.15 12.11 -8.07
CA ALA A 304 3.93 10.90 -7.27
C ALA A 304 2.45 10.51 -7.19
N TYR A 305 1.54 11.49 -7.19
CA TYR A 305 0.10 11.23 -7.26
C TYR A 305 -0.31 10.56 -8.57
N LEU A 306 0.12 11.11 -9.70
CA LEU A 306 -0.19 10.55 -11.01
C LEU A 306 0.41 9.15 -11.16
N HIS A 307 1.63 8.93 -10.68
CA HIS A 307 2.26 7.62 -10.69
C HIS A 307 1.53 6.61 -9.78
N LEU A 308 1.10 7.03 -8.59
CA LEU A 308 0.27 6.19 -7.72
C LEU A 308 -1.05 5.81 -8.40
N ILE A 309 -1.70 6.74 -9.11
CA ILE A 309 -2.90 6.40 -9.88
C ILE A 309 -2.57 5.41 -10.98
N CYS A 310 -1.51 5.61 -11.77
CA CYS A 310 -1.10 4.66 -12.80
C CYS A 310 -0.96 3.24 -12.24
N VAL A 311 -0.23 3.12 -11.13
CA VAL A 311 -0.02 1.85 -10.42
C VAL A 311 -1.36 1.24 -9.99
N LEU A 312 -2.25 2.03 -9.39
CA LEU A 312 -3.56 1.51 -8.97
C LEU A 312 -4.43 1.12 -10.16
N VAL A 313 -4.43 1.89 -11.25
CA VAL A 313 -5.20 1.60 -12.47
C VAL A 313 -4.71 0.31 -13.14
N THR A 314 -3.40 0.04 -13.17
CA THR A 314 -2.90 -1.24 -13.72
C THR A 314 -3.40 -2.47 -12.99
N SER A 315 -3.80 -2.32 -11.73
CA SER A 315 -4.40 -3.42 -10.95
C SER A 315 -5.90 -3.59 -11.18
N VAL A 316 -6.55 -2.68 -11.93
CA VAL A 316 -8.00 -2.67 -12.20
C VAL A 316 -8.25 -2.99 -13.68
N PRO A 317 -8.76 -4.18 -14.03
CA PRO A 317 -9.04 -4.55 -15.41
C PRO A 317 -10.16 -3.68 -15.98
N ASP A 318 -10.06 -3.36 -17.27
CA ASP A 318 -10.99 -2.50 -18.02
C ASP A 318 -12.49 -2.83 -17.86
N PRO A 319 -12.95 -4.11 -17.88
CA PRO A 319 -14.38 -4.38 -17.85
C PRO A 319 -15.01 -4.02 -16.49
N ALA A 320 -14.21 -3.73 -15.44
CA ALA A 320 -14.71 -3.25 -14.15
C ALA A 320 -15.39 -1.86 -14.24
N LEU A 321 -15.19 -1.13 -15.35
CA LEU A 321 -15.84 0.15 -15.60
C LEU A 321 -17.20 -0.04 -16.27
N PRO A 322 -18.29 0.55 -15.73
CA PRO A 322 -19.59 0.54 -16.37
C PRO A 322 -19.58 1.30 -17.70
N GLY A 323 -20.05 0.64 -18.76
CA GLY A 323 -20.13 1.20 -20.11
C GLY A 323 -19.44 0.35 -21.19
N SER A 324 -18.68 -0.68 -20.81
CA SER A 324 -18.03 -1.61 -21.73
C SER A 324 -18.97 -2.62 -22.41
N SER A 325 -20.25 -2.65 -22.05
CA SER A 325 -21.22 -3.65 -22.51
C SER A 325 -21.83 -3.37 -23.89
N GLY A 326 -21.24 -2.49 -24.70
CA GLY A 326 -21.75 -2.14 -26.03
C GLY A 326 -20.68 -2.30 -27.10
N ASP A 327 -20.87 -3.28 -27.98
CA ASP A 327 -20.32 -3.47 -29.34
C ASP A 327 -19.16 -2.55 -29.77
N ALA A 328 -18.03 -2.60 -29.06
CA ALA A 328 -16.80 -1.91 -29.45
C ALA A 328 -16.06 -2.71 -30.55
N HIS A 329 -16.72 -2.90 -31.70
CA HIS A 329 -16.13 -3.53 -32.90
C HIS A 329 -15.59 -2.51 -33.91
N HIS A 330 -15.53 -1.22 -33.57
CA HIS A 330 -15.04 -0.19 -34.49
C HIS A 330 -13.84 0.56 -33.90
N GLY A 331 -12.67 0.31 -34.46
CA GLY A 331 -11.49 1.17 -34.32
C GLY A 331 -10.19 0.37 -34.22
N SER A 332 -9.37 0.46 -35.27
CA SER A 332 -8.06 -0.18 -35.50
C SER A 332 -6.96 0.06 -34.43
N TRP A 333 -7.31 0.66 -33.29
CA TRP A 333 -6.38 1.04 -32.21
C TRP A 333 -5.99 -0.11 -31.28
N THR A 334 -6.70 -1.25 -31.32
CA THR A 334 -6.62 -2.29 -30.28
C THR A 334 -6.08 -3.64 -30.76
N ASP A 335 -5.37 -3.74 -31.88
CA ASP A 335 -4.68 -5.02 -32.21
C ASP A 335 -3.55 -5.36 -31.21
N PHE A 336 -3.19 -4.42 -30.33
CA PHE A 336 -2.39 -4.65 -29.12
C PHE A 336 -3.23 -5.02 -27.89
N SER A 337 -4.51 -5.38 -28.06
CA SER A 337 -5.35 -5.84 -26.97
C SER A 337 -4.71 -7.07 -26.36
N ARG A 338 -4.02 -6.86 -25.22
CA ARG A 338 -3.63 -7.95 -24.34
C ARG A 338 -4.88 -8.82 -24.23
N LYS A 339 -4.73 -10.13 -24.51
CA LYS A 339 -5.69 -11.12 -24.02
C LYS A 339 -5.61 -11.07 -22.51
N ILE A 340 -6.24 -10.07 -21.91
CA ILE A 340 -6.45 -9.98 -20.48
C ILE A 340 -7.42 -11.12 -20.24
N ASP A 341 -6.90 -12.21 -19.65
CA ASP A 341 -7.73 -13.30 -19.17
C ASP A 341 -8.95 -12.69 -18.50
N ASN A 342 -10.15 -13.12 -18.93
CA ASN A 342 -11.45 -12.61 -18.52
C ASN A 342 -11.62 -12.72 -16.99
N THR A 343 -10.92 -11.85 -16.28
CA THR A 343 -10.89 -11.78 -14.84
C THR A 343 -12.25 -11.26 -14.45
N VAL A 344 -13.06 -12.19 -13.92
CA VAL A 344 -14.43 -11.91 -13.51
C VAL A 344 -14.38 -10.78 -12.49
N ILE A 345 -14.96 -9.64 -12.87
CA ILE A 345 -15.09 -8.50 -11.96
C ILE A 345 -15.96 -8.95 -10.81
N PRO A 346 -15.62 -8.59 -9.56
CA PRO A 346 -16.52 -8.82 -8.44
C PRO A 346 -17.87 -8.15 -8.74
N HIS A 347 -18.94 -8.95 -8.89
CA HIS A 347 -20.29 -8.46 -9.19
C HIS A 347 -20.85 -7.51 -8.11
N ASP A 348 -20.19 -7.42 -6.96
CA ASP A 348 -20.67 -6.72 -5.76
C ASP A 348 -20.09 -5.31 -5.56
N LEU A 349 -19.56 -4.67 -6.61
CA LEU A 349 -19.08 -3.28 -6.49
C LEU A 349 -20.24 -2.31 -6.21
N ASP A 350 -20.13 -1.61 -5.08
CA ASP A 350 -21.13 -0.65 -4.65
C ASP A 350 -21.27 0.55 -5.62
N VAL A 351 -22.48 1.09 -5.72
CA VAL A 351 -22.83 2.17 -6.67
C VAL A 351 -21.97 3.43 -6.46
N LYS A 352 -21.58 3.74 -5.21
CA LYS A 352 -20.76 4.93 -4.92
C LYS A 352 -19.32 4.74 -5.42
N THR A 353 -18.71 3.60 -5.14
CA THR A 353 -17.38 3.25 -5.65
C THR A 353 -17.37 3.25 -7.17
N ARG A 354 -18.37 2.64 -7.80
CA ARG A 354 -18.52 2.64 -9.27
C ARG A 354 -18.61 4.05 -9.86
N ARG A 355 -19.43 4.93 -9.28
CA ARG A 355 -19.52 6.34 -9.70
C ARG A 355 -18.19 7.09 -9.55
N ARG A 356 -17.41 6.79 -8.51
CA ARG A 356 -16.09 7.41 -8.29
C ARG A 356 -15.04 6.91 -9.27
N LEU A 357 -15.05 5.61 -9.62
CA LEU A 357 -14.18 5.08 -10.66
C LEU A 357 -14.44 5.76 -12.02
N ASN A 358 -15.73 5.94 -12.39
CA ASN A 358 -16.08 6.72 -13.59
C ASN A 358 -15.62 8.18 -13.54
N THR A 359 -15.37 8.71 -12.33
CA THR A 359 -14.87 10.08 -12.18
C THR A 359 -13.40 10.18 -12.59
N VAL A 360 -12.62 9.10 -12.51
CA VAL A 360 -11.17 9.10 -12.82
C VAL A 360 -10.90 9.60 -14.24
N LEU A 361 -11.71 9.17 -15.22
CA LEU A 361 -11.63 9.62 -16.61
C LEU A 361 -12.71 10.62 -17.00
N SER A 362 -13.46 11.15 -16.03
CA SER A 362 -14.45 12.17 -16.35
C SER A 362 -13.76 13.44 -16.81
N THR A 363 -14.39 14.12 -17.79
CA THR A 363 -13.91 15.40 -18.31
C THR A 363 -13.68 16.42 -17.18
N LYS A 364 -14.58 16.45 -16.19
CA LYS A 364 -14.49 17.33 -15.02
C LYS A 364 -13.24 17.08 -14.16
N HIS A 365 -12.83 15.83 -14.02
CA HIS A 365 -11.65 15.46 -13.24
C HIS A 365 -10.36 15.84 -13.98
N ILE A 366 -10.28 15.50 -15.27
CA ILE A 366 -9.11 15.80 -16.09
C ILE A 366 -8.92 17.32 -16.22
N VAL A 367 -9.98 18.09 -16.47
CA VAL A 367 -9.92 19.57 -16.48
C VAL A 367 -9.40 20.13 -15.14
N LYS A 368 -9.71 19.50 -14.01
CA LYS A 368 -9.17 19.94 -12.71
C LYS A 368 -7.70 19.58 -12.52
N LEU A 369 -7.27 18.43 -13.03
CA LEU A 369 -5.84 18.07 -13.06
C LEU A 369 -5.07 19.04 -13.97
N LEU A 370 -5.65 19.41 -15.11
CA LEU A 370 -5.12 20.40 -16.04
C LEU A 370 -4.97 21.77 -15.39
N ASN A 371 -6.03 22.27 -14.76
CA ASN A 371 -5.99 23.55 -14.06
C ASN A 371 -4.98 23.58 -12.90
N ALA A 372 -4.70 22.42 -12.29
CA ALA A 372 -3.68 22.29 -11.25
C ALA A 372 -2.26 22.13 -11.81
N ALA A 373 -2.11 21.74 -13.07
CA ALA A 373 -0.83 21.65 -13.79
C ALA A 373 -0.37 23.04 -14.27
N ASN A 374 -0.26 23.98 -13.33
CA ASN A 374 0.07 25.39 -13.57
C ASN A 374 1.56 25.64 -13.92
N CYS A 375 2.38 24.60 -14.05
CA CYS A 375 3.79 24.72 -14.41
C CYS A 375 4.18 23.65 -15.44
N PRO A 376 5.24 23.89 -16.24
CA PRO A 376 5.65 22.98 -17.31
C PRO A 376 5.98 21.56 -16.84
N SER A 377 6.48 21.41 -15.60
CA SER A 377 6.82 20.10 -15.04
C SER A 377 5.59 19.25 -14.75
N LYS A 378 4.58 19.82 -14.07
CA LYS A 378 3.30 19.13 -13.81
C LYS A 378 2.57 18.78 -15.10
N LEU A 379 2.63 19.70 -16.08
CA LEU A 379 2.07 19.48 -17.41
C LEU A 379 2.70 18.28 -18.10
N LEU A 380 4.02 18.12 -17.98
CA LEU A 380 4.78 16.98 -18.52
C LEU A 380 4.33 15.65 -17.90
N SER A 381 4.24 15.61 -16.57
CA SER A 381 3.81 14.42 -15.84
C SER A 381 2.38 14.04 -16.22
N LEU A 382 1.50 15.03 -16.37
CA LEU A 382 0.14 14.80 -16.85
C LEU A 382 0.09 14.32 -18.30
N ALA A 383 0.94 14.86 -19.17
CA ALA A 383 1.06 14.42 -20.57
C ALA A 383 1.61 12.98 -20.69
N THR A 384 2.38 12.52 -19.71
CA THR A 384 2.83 11.11 -19.63
C THR A 384 1.74 10.20 -19.06
N TYR A 385 0.95 10.72 -18.13
CA TYR A 385 -0.14 10.01 -17.45
C TYR A 385 -1.37 9.75 -18.35
N LEU A 386 -1.81 10.75 -19.12
CA LEU A 386 -3.00 10.64 -19.97
C LEU A 386 -2.94 9.52 -21.03
N PRO A 387 -1.87 9.36 -21.84
CA PRO A 387 -1.77 8.25 -22.80
C PRO A 387 -1.84 6.89 -22.10
N PHE A 388 -1.19 6.76 -20.94
CA PHE A 388 -1.21 5.54 -20.15
C PHE A 388 -2.63 5.17 -19.70
N LEU A 389 -3.41 6.14 -19.24
CA LEU A 389 -4.82 5.93 -18.92
C LEU A 389 -5.66 5.56 -20.14
N CYS A 390 -5.46 6.25 -21.26
CA CYS A 390 -6.16 5.99 -22.52
C CYS A 390 -5.90 4.57 -23.00
N TRP A 391 -4.65 4.10 -22.86
CA TRP A 391 -4.25 2.74 -23.19
C TRP A 391 -4.90 1.70 -22.27
N LEU A 392 -4.97 1.97 -20.96
CA LEU A 392 -5.58 1.03 -20.01
C LEU A 392 -7.11 0.95 -20.14
N TRP A 393 -7.77 2.05 -20.51
CA TRP A 393 -9.23 2.17 -20.55
C TRP A 393 -9.72 2.77 -21.88
N PRO A 394 -9.62 2.02 -22.99
CA PRO A 394 -9.93 2.50 -24.33
C PRO A 394 -11.38 2.99 -24.45
N SER A 395 -12.31 2.36 -23.73
CA SER A 395 -13.74 2.70 -23.71
C SER A 395 -14.03 4.14 -23.25
N GLN A 396 -13.10 4.78 -22.53
CA GLN A 396 -13.25 6.10 -21.94
C GLN A 396 -12.35 7.16 -22.59
N VAL A 397 -11.57 6.79 -23.60
CA VAL A 397 -10.62 7.69 -24.30
C VAL A 397 -11.30 8.97 -24.78
N ARG A 398 -12.52 8.85 -25.31
CA ARG A 398 -13.31 10.00 -25.77
C ARG A 398 -13.49 11.07 -24.68
N ASN A 399 -13.75 10.66 -23.44
CA ASN A 399 -13.93 11.59 -22.33
C ASN A 399 -12.62 12.31 -21.98
N ALA A 400 -11.49 11.61 -22.09
CA ALA A 400 -10.16 12.18 -21.86
C ALA A 400 -9.75 13.15 -22.97
N VAL A 401 -9.94 12.78 -24.23
CA VAL A 401 -9.69 13.66 -25.40
C VAL A 401 -10.53 14.93 -25.29
N ASN A 402 -11.84 14.80 -25.05
CA ASN A 402 -12.72 15.96 -24.88
C ASN A 402 -12.24 16.89 -23.76
N ALA A 403 -11.70 16.35 -22.67
CA ALA A 403 -11.18 17.14 -21.56
C ALA A 403 -9.91 17.90 -21.90
N VAL A 404 -8.99 17.24 -22.61
CA VAL A 404 -7.74 17.83 -23.08
C VAL A 404 -8.00 18.98 -24.06
N VAL A 405 -8.96 18.77 -24.96
CA VAL A 405 -9.35 19.72 -26.00
C VAL A 405 -10.06 20.93 -25.39
N THR A 406 -11.12 20.71 -24.61
CA THR A 406 -11.87 21.79 -23.93
C THR A 406 -11.06 22.51 -22.87
N GLY A 407 -10.06 21.86 -22.27
CA GLY A 407 -9.15 22.46 -21.29
C GLY A 407 -8.00 23.26 -21.90
N GLY A 408 -7.89 23.34 -23.24
CA GLY A 408 -6.81 24.05 -23.93
C GLY A 408 -5.44 23.37 -23.81
N PHE A 409 -5.38 22.17 -23.23
CA PHE A 409 -4.12 21.48 -22.93
C PHE A 409 -3.37 21.05 -24.18
N ALA A 410 -4.08 20.65 -25.24
CA ALA A 410 -3.44 20.31 -26.50
C ALA A 410 -2.61 21.49 -27.02
N ARG A 411 -3.16 22.71 -27.00
CA ARG A 411 -2.42 23.91 -27.39
C ARG A 411 -1.23 24.18 -26.48
N THR A 412 -1.42 24.12 -25.16
CA THR A 412 -0.34 24.33 -24.19
C THR A 412 0.77 23.28 -24.32
N LEU A 413 0.43 22.02 -24.54
CA LEU A 413 1.38 20.93 -24.73
C LEU A 413 2.19 21.13 -26.02
N TYR A 414 1.51 21.55 -27.09
CA TYR A 414 2.17 21.85 -28.34
C TYR A 414 3.18 22.99 -28.17
N THR A 415 2.74 24.14 -27.67
CA THR A 415 3.58 25.34 -27.55
C THR A 415 4.70 25.21 -26.51
N ALA A 416 4.46 24.47 -25.42
CA ALA A 416 5.45 24.33 -24.34
C ALA A 416 6.49 23.23 -24.59
N LYS A 417 6.17 22.24 -25.45
CA LYS A 417 7.02 21.06 -25.64
C LYS A 417 7.18 20.69 -27.09
N ILE A 418 6.11 20.39 -27.81
CA ILE A 418 6.20 19.74 -29.13
C ILE A 418 6.83 20.66 -30.16
N SER A 419 6.42 21.94 -30.14
CA SER A 419 6.95 22.97 -31.02
C SER A 419 8.44 23.17 -30.85
N ASP A 420 9.04 22.74 -29.74
CA ASP A 420 10.47 22.85 -29.40
C ASP A 420 11.23 21.53 -29.49
N ILE A 421 10.54 20.39 -29.56
CA ILE A 421 11.17 19.06 -29.63
C ILE A 421 12.14 18.99 -30.83
N PRO A 422 13.39 18.53 -30.63
CA PRO A 422 14.36 18.41 -31.72
C PRO A 422 14.05 17.27 -32.70
N LEU A 423 13.21 16.31 -32.31
CA LEU A 423 12.75 15.22 -33.18
C LEU A 423 12.05 15.81 -34.41
N GLY A 424 12.49 15.42 -35.61
CA GLY A 424 11.85 15.81 -36.87
C GLY A 424 12.10 17.24 -37.37
N LYS A 425 12.84 18.08 -36.62
CA LYS A 425 13.12 19.47 -37.06
C LYS A 425 14.37 19.63 -37.92
N ASN A 426 15.40 18.83 -37.65
CA ASN A 426 16.66 18.89 -38.39
C ASN A 426 16.81 17.60 -39.22
N ALA A 427 16.87 17.73 -40.55
CA ALA A 427 17.09 16.58 -41.44
C ALA A 427 18.43 15.84 -41.21
N ALA A 428 19.33 16.44 -40.42
CA ALA A 428 20.65 15.90 -40.08
C ALA A 428 20.73 15.23 -38.69
N VAL A 429 19.63 15.07 -37.94
CA VAL A 429 19.69 14.38 -36.64
C VAL A 429 20.04 12.91 -36.88
N ASN A 430 21.14 12.46 -36.28
CA ASN A 430 21.55 11.07 -36.28
C ASN A 430 20.40 10.18 -35.75
N PRO A 431 19.91 9.18 -36.52
CA PRO A 431 18.81 8.29 -36.11
C PRO A 431 19.05 7.62 -34.75
N ILE A 432 20.32 7.38 -34.38
CA ILE A 432 20.70 6.80 -33.10
C ILE A 432 20.38 7.75 -31.94
N LYS A 433 20.60 9.06 -32.11
CA LYS A 433 20.26 10.07 -31.09
C LYS A 433 18.74 10.21 -30.92
N MET A 434 17.96 9.97 -31.98
CA MET A 434 16.49 9.97 -31.89
C MET A 434 15.95 8.82 -31.05
N ILE A 435 16.59 7.65 -31.06
CA ILE A 435 16.15 6.46 -30.29
C ILE A 435 16.82 6.40 -28.89
N GLY A 436 17.84 7.23 -28.66
CA GLY A 436 18.54 7.29 -27.37
C GLY A 436 17.62 7.60 -26.19
N SER A 437 18.04 7.19 -25.00
CA SER A 437 17.27 7.35 -23.75
C SER A 437 16.88 8.80 -23.44
N GLU A 438 17.68 9.77 -23.87
CA GLU A 438 17.39 11.20 -23.69
C GLU A 438 16.18 11.66 -24.52
N SER A 439 15.94 11.05 -25.67
CA SER A 439 14.82 11.37 -26.56
C SER A 439 13.50 10.72 -26.13
N PHE A 440 13.54 9.74 -25.23
CA PHE A 440 12.37 8.96 -24.81
C PHE A 440 11.24 9.85 -24.27
N VAL A 441 11.59 10.85 -23.45
CA VAL A 441 10.62 11.82 -22.93
C VAL A 441 9.94 12.57 -24.07
N HIS A 442 10.68 12.98 -25.10
CA HIS A 442 10.11 13.68 -26.26
C HIS A 442 9.17 12.80 -27.08
N TRP A 443 9.49 11.51 -27.22
CA TRP A 443 8.62 10.54 -27.88
C TRP A 443 7.27 10.39 -27.20
N ALA A 444 7.23 10.30 -25.87
CA ALA A 444 5.97 10.18 -25.14
C ALA A 444 5.00 11.35 -25.45
N HIS A 445 5.52 12.58 -25.49
CA HIS A 445 4.72 13.77 -25.83
C HIS A 445 4.28 13.78 -27.29
N LEU A 446 5.19 13.46 -28.21
CA LEU A 446 4.91 13.45 -29.64
C LEU A 446 3.86 12.40 -29.98
N LEU A 447 4.01 11.17 -29.47
CA LEU A 447 3.07 10.07 -29.67
C LEU A 447 1.70 10.40 -29.10
N PHE A 448 1.65 10.83 -27.83
CA PHE A 448 0.38 11.21 -27.21
C PHE A 448 -0.37 12.29 -28.00
N PHE A 449 0.33 13.30 -28.47
CA PHE A 449 -0.29 14.38 -29.23
C PHE A 449 -0.71 13.94 -30.64
N THR A 450 0.06 13.03 -31.26
CA THR A 450 -0.32 12.39 -32.53
C THR A 450 -1.62 11.60 -32.35
N ASP A 451 -1.68 10.77 -31.30
CA ASP A 451 -2.86 9.96 -30.98
C ASP A 451 -4.07 10.85 -30.70
N LEU A 452 -3.88 11.93 -29.94
CA LEU A 452 -4.92 12.93 -29.70
C LEU A 452 -5.44 13.54 -30.99
N PHE A 453 -4.56 13.90 -31.93
CA PHE A 453 -4.95 14.45 -33.22
C PHE A 453 -5.71 13.44 -34.08
N MET A 454 -5.28 12.18 -34.09
CA MET A 454 -5.99 11.12 -34.78
C MET A 454 -7.40 10.92 -34.20
N LEU A 455 -7.52 10.90 -32.88
CA LEU A 455 -8.81 10.77 -32.18
C LEU A 455 -9.73 11.97 -32.40
N LEU A 456 -9.17 13.17 -32.53
CA LEU A 456 -9.92 14.37 -32.89
C LEU A 456 -10.43 14.29 -34.33
N ASN A 457 -9.59 13.87 -35.28
CA ASN A 457 -9.98 13.72 -36.68
C ASN A 457 -11.09 12.68 -36.86
N GLU A 458 -11.11 11.61 -36.05
CA GLU A 458 -12.21 10.64 -36.06
C GLU A 458 -13.54 11.22 -35.53
N GLN A 459 -13.49 12.28 -34.72
CA GLN A 459 -14.66 12.86 -34.07
C GLN A 459 -15.22 14.08 -34.80
N ILE A 460 -14.35 14.89 -35.40
CA ILE A 460 -14.74 16.10 -36.11
C ILE A 460 -15.18 15.68 -37.51
N ASN A 461 -16.46 15.87 -37.83
CA ASN A 461 -16.94 15.67 -39.20
C ASN A 461 -16.24 16.68 -40.13
N ASP A 462 -15.95 16.29 -41.37
CA ASP A 462 -15.22 17.12 -42.35
C ASP A 462 -15.82 18.54 -42.44
N GLU A 463 -17.15 18.67 -42.41
CA GLU A 463 -17.82 19.97 -42.41
C GLU A 463 -17.49 20.87 -41.20
N GLU A 464 -17.39 20.30 -39.99
CA GLU A 464 -17.03 21.05 -38.79
C GLU A 464 -15.57 21.50 -38.82
N PHE A 465 -14.69 20.65 -39.36
CA PHE A 465 -13.29 20.97 -39.55
C PHE A 465 -13.12 22.16 -40.51
N TYR A 466 -13.72 22.09 -41.71
CA TYR A 466 -13.60 23.16 -42.71
C TYR A 466 -14.31 24.45 -42.29
N ARG A 467 -15.45 24.39 -41.59
CA ARG A 467 -16.11 25.60 -41.05
C ARG A 467 -15.24 26.33 -40.03
N THR A 468 -14.47 25.59 -39.25
CA THR A 468 -13.57 26.18 -38.25
C THR A 468 -12.39 26.90 -38.91
N ILE A 469 -11.88 26.39 -40.03
CA ILE A 469 -10.76 27.00 -40.77
C ILE A 469 -11.19 28.25 -41.56
N SER A 470 -12.44 28.29 -42.02
CA SER A 470 -12.91 29.31 -42.98
C SER A 470 -13.31 30.65 -42.35
N ILE A 471 -13.45 30.74 -41.02
CA ILE A 471 -13.95 31.94 -40.32
C ILE A 471 -12.87 32.46 -39.37
N PRO A 472 -11.97 33.37 -39.82
CA PRO A 472 -10.84 33.86 -39.02
C PRO A 472 -11.24 34.79 -37.85
N GLU A 473 -12.49 35.22 -37.74
CA GLU A 473 -12.96 36.19 -36.72
C GLU A 473 -13.64 35.56 -35.50
N ARG A 474 -13.85 34.23 -35.46
CA ARG A 474 -14.40 33.59 -34.25
C ARG A 474 -13.28 33.21 -33.30
N GLU A 475 -13.46 33.56 -32.02
CA GLU A 475 -12.70 33.02 -30.90
C GLU A 475 -12.48 31.51 -31.12
N SER A 476 -11.21 31.11 -31.16
CA SER A 476 -10.73 29.79 -31.57
C SER A 476 -11.69 28.68 -31.13
N SER A 477 -12.28 27.96 -32.11
CA SER A 477 -13.11 26.80 -31.82
C SER A 477 -12.35 25.85 -30.89
N PRO A 478 -12.98 25.38 -29.79
CA PRO A 478 -12.29 24.57 -28.80
C PRO A 478 -11.74 23.25 -29.38
N TRP A 479 -12.23 22.82 -30.55
CA TRP A 479 -11.94 21.53 -31.17
C TRP A 479 -10.65 21.49 -32.00
N ILE A 480 -10.17 22.63 -32.50
CA ILE A 480 -8.93 22.69 -33.28
C ILE A 480 -7.86 23.35 -32.41
N PRO A 481 -6.95 22.55 -31.81
CA PRO A 481 -6.00 23.08 -30.83
C PRO A 481 -4.82 23.82 -31.45
N LEU A 482 -4.61 23.70 -32.77
CA LEU A 482 -3.49 24.29 -33.51
C LEU A 482 -3.96 25.23 -34.61
N GLU A 483 -3.22 26.32 -34.81
CA GLU A 483 -3.36 27.14 -36.01
C GLU A 483 -2.88 26.39 -37.25
N VAL A 484 -3.32 26.80 -38.45
CA VAL A 484 -3.00 26.09 -39.71
C VAL A 484 -1.49 25.94 -39.93
N ASP A 485 -0.70 26.96 -39.58
CA ASP A 485 0.75 26.92 -39.70
C ASP A 485 1.42 26.04 -38.64
N GLU A 486 0.88 26.03 -37.41
CA GLU A 486 1.32 25.11 -36.35
C GLU A 486 1.04 23.66 -36.73
N PHE A 487 -0.16 23.37 -37.24
CA PHE A 487 -0.54 22.06 -37.73
C PHE A 487 0.35 21.60 -38.90
N ARG A 488 0.64 22.49 -39.86
CA ARG A 488 1.59 22.22 -40.95
C ARG A 488 2.99 21.93 -40.44
N SER A 489 3.46 22.68 -39.43
CA SER A 489 4.76 22.45 -38.79
C SER A 489 4.81 21.08 -38.11
N PHE A 490 3.76 20.74 -37.36
CA PHE A 490 3.62 19.45 -36.70
C PHE A 490 3.62 18.28 -37.69
N LEU A 491 2.85 18.36 -38.78
CA LEU A 491 2.83 17.32 -39.82
C LEU A 491 4.20 17.14 -40.49
N LYS A 492 4.91 18.24 -40.78
CA LYS A 492 6.29 18.17 -41.32
C LYS A 492 7.23 17.46 -40.34
N GLN A 493 7.10 17.76 -39.05
CA GLN A 493 7.87 17.13 -37.99
C GLN A 493 7.60 15.62 -37.94
N LEU A 494 6.33 15.20 -37.95
CA LEU A 494 5.94 13.79 -37.98
C LEU A 494 6.44 13.06 -39.22
N CYS A 495 6.25 13.62 -40.42
CA CYS A 495 6.75 13.02 -41.66
C CYS A 495 8.27 12.82 -41.62
N SER A 496 9.00 13.78 -41.05
CA SER A 496 10.45 13.68 -40.89
C SER A 496 10.83 12.56 -39.92
N VAL A 497 10.07 12.39 -38.83
CA VAL A 497 10.25 11.30 -37.88
C VAL A 497 9.99 9.94 -38.53
N VAL A 498 8.86 9.79 -39.22
CA VAL A 498 8.49 8.55 -39.92
C VAL A 498 9.53 8.19 -40.99
N TYR A 499 10.00 9.16 -41.76
CA TYR A 499 11.04 8.95 -42.76
C TYR A 499 12.36 8.45 -42.17
N VAL A 500 12.76 8.95 -40.99
CA VAL A 500 13.95 8.45 -40.29
C VAL A 500 13.71 7.02 -39.77
N LEU A 501 12.53 6.74 -39.22
CA LEU A 501 12.19 5.41 -38.71
C LEU A 501 12.15 4.36 -39.82
N ASP A 502 11.55 4.67 -40.97
CA ASP A 502 11.46 3.78 -42.13
C ASP A 502 12.83 3.43 -42.72
N ARG A 503 13.85 4.29 -42.50
CA ARG A 503 15.23 4.05 -42.95
C ARG A 503 16.12 3.35 -41.92
N LEU A 504 15.64 3.10 -40.70
CA LEU A 504 16.41 2.35 -39.68
C LEU A 504 16.72 0.90 -40.07
N PRO A 505 15.82 0.12 -40.69
CA PRO A 505 16.11 -1.25 -41.12
C PRO A 505 17.26 -1.32 -42.14
N ALA A 506 17.43 -0.28 -42.97
CA ALA A 506 18.56 -0.18 -43.91
C ALA A 506 19.92 0.06 -43.21
N LEU A 507 19.92 0.43 -41.92
CA LEU A 507 21.11 0.66 -41.09
C LEU A 507 21.38 -0.50 -40.11
N GLU A 508 20.52 -1.53 -40.10
CA GLU A 508 20.56 -2.65 -39.15
C GLU A 508 21.75 -3.61 -39.41
N HIS A 509 22.35 -3.56 -40.60
CA HIS A 509 23.63 -4.23 -40.90
C HIS A 509 24.85 -3.67 -40.14
N GLN A 510 24.68 -2.70 -39.24
CA GLN A 510 25.74 -2.12 -38.40
C GLN A 510 25.50 -2.20 -36.88
N ARG A 511 24.49 -2.94 -36.37
CA ARG A 511 23.95 -2.80 -34.99
C ARG A 511 24.11 -3.99 -34.02
N LEU A 512 25.19 -4.76 -34.07
CA LEU A 512 25.35 -5.96 -33.23
C LEU A 512 25.63 -5.80 -31.70
N PRO A 513 25.66 -4.61 -31.04
CA PRO A 513 25.77 -4.62 -29.56
C PRO A 513 24.87 -3.62 -28.78
N LEU A 514 23.63 -3.34 -29.23
CA LEU A 514 22.73 -2.40 -28.51
C LEU A 514 21.46 -3.05 -27.90
N GLU A 515 21.10 -4.27 -28.29
CA GLU A 515 19.88 -4.93 -27.82
C GLU A 515 19.95 -5.43 -26.36
N GLU A 516 21.15 -5.74 -25.85
CA GLU A 516 21.31 -6.25 -24.47
C GLU A 516 21.03 -5.20 -23.38
N GLY A 517 21.05 -3.90 -23.71
CA GLY A 517 20.89 -2.82 -22.71
C GLY A 517 19.46 -2.31 -22.49
N LEU A 518 18.57 -2.46 -23.47
CA LEU A 518 17.21 -1.90 -23.44
C LEU A 518 16.17 -2.89 -22.89
N ILE A 519 16.35 -4.19 -23.14
CA ILE A 519 15.44 -5.24 -22.64
C ILE A 519 15.64 -5.47 -21.14
N GLY A 520 16.88 -5.33 -20.62
CA GLY A 520 17.18 -5.54 -19.20
C GLY A 520 16.65 -4.48 -18.22
N LYS A 521 16.19 -3.31 -18.70
CA LYS A 521 15.64 -2.25 -17.82
C LYS A 521 14.12 -2.28 -17.66
N TYR A 522 13.42 -3.03 -18.51
CA TYR A 522 11.96 -3.18 -18.44
C TYR A 522 11.49 -4.61 -18.16
N SER A 523 12.40 -5.61 -18.16
CA SER A 523 12.08 -7.00 -17.78
C SER A 523 11.83 -7.21 -16.26
N THR A 524 11.80 -6.15 -15.45
CA THR A 524 11.40 -6.23 -14.03
C THR A 524 9.93 -5.86 -13.80
N LEU A 525 9.15 -5.69 -14.88
CA LEU A 525 7.72 -5.39 -14.85
C LEU A 525 6.87 -6.41 -15.63
N ASP A 526 7.40 -7.61 -15.88
CA ASP A 526 6.60 -8.78 -16.26
C ASP A 526 6.06 -9.52 -15.02
#